data_AF-A0A2M7U8L0-F1
#
_entry.id   AF-A0A2M7U8L0-F1
#
_cell.length_a   1.000
_cell.length_b   1.000
_cell.length_c   1.000
_cell.angle_alpha   90.00
_cell.angle_beta   90.00
_cell.angle_gamma   90.00
#
_symmetry.space_group_name_H-M   'P 1'
#
loop_
_entity.id
_entity.type
_entity.pdbx_description
1 polymer ?
#
loop_
_entity_poly.entity_id
_entity_poly.type
_entity_poly.pdbx_seq_one_letter_code
_entity_poly.pdbx_strand_id
1 'polypeptide(L)'
;MKYYAHSLEGRPPSEWQDLEEHLLSVADSAAKFAALFGGEEWARLAGLWHDIGKYSNEFQHMLYEANGIESHLETKPGRPIHSQTGGHLAQQKLANGLDRVFCWLIMGHHAGLADYSTEVTGA
;
A
#
# COMPACT_ATOMS: atom_id res chain seq x y z
N MET A 1 13.77 -12.88 -1.04
CA MET A 1 12.68 -13.32 -0.14
C MET A 1 11.38 -12.96 -0.84
N LYS A 2 10.38 -13.84 -0.86
CA LYS A 2 9.10 -13.56 -1.54
C LYS A 2 8.18 -12.79 -0.58
N TYR A 3 7.52 -11.75 -1.07
CA TYR A 3 6.60 -10.92 -0.30
C TYR A 3 5.20 -11.05 -0.88
N TYR A 4 4.20 -11.03 -0.02
CA TYR A 4 2.81 -11.25 -0.42
C TYR A 4 1.94 -10.03 -0.12
N ALA A 5 1.04 -9.70 -1.06
CA ALA A 5 0.03 -8.67 -0.86
C ALA A 5 -1.20 -9.19 -0.12
N HIS A 6 -1.59 -10.42 -0.46
CA HIS A 6 -2.80 -11.10 0.02
C HIS A 6 -2.52 -12.59 0.26
N SER A 7 -3.07 -13.12 1.34
CA SER A 7 -3.07 -14.54 1.64
C SER A 7 -4.44 -15.17 1.35
N LEU A 8 -4.47 -16.49 1.24
CA LEU A 8 -5.68 -17.27 1.07
C LEU A 8 -5.82 -18.21 2.27
N GLU A 9 -6.94 -18.12 2.99
CA GLU A 9 -7.18 -18.90 4.21
C GLU A 9 -7.06 -20.40 3.94
N GLY A 10 -6.29 -21.09 4.78
CA GLY A 10 -6.06 -22.54 4.67
C GLY A 10 -5.24 -22.97 3.45
N ARG A 11 -4.65 -22.03 2.69
CA ARG A 11 -3.79 -22.30 1.53
C ARG A 11 -2.33 -21.98 1.83
N PRO A 12 -1.38 -22.74 1.24
CA PRO A 12 0.04 -22.48 1.41
C PRO A 12 0.47 -21.16 0.73
N PRO A 13 1.61 -20.56 1.16
CA PRO A 13 2.15 -19.34 0.55
C PRO A 13 2.43 -19.43 -0.95
N SER A 14 2.60 -20.64 -1.51
CA SER A 14 2.74 -20.83 -2.96
C SER A 14 1.50 -20.43 -3.76
N GLU A 15 0.32 -20.38 -3.12
CA GLU A 15 -0.94 -19.93 -3.71
C GLU A 15 -1.30 -18.48 -3.34
N TRP A 16 -0.49 -17.82 -2.50
CA TRP A 16 -0.72 -16.43 -2.12
C TRP A 16 -0.30 -15.47 -3.22
N GLN A 17 -0.92 -14.29 -3.26
CA GLN A 17 -0.62 -13.30 -4.28
C GLN A 17 0.69 -12.57 -3.97
N ASP A 18 1.59 -12.58 -4.95
CA ASP A 18 2.86 -11.86 -4.86
C ASP A 18 2.63 -10.34 -4.79
N LEU A 19 3.42 -9.67 -3.94
CA LEU A 19 3.29 -8.22 -3.73
C LEU A 19 3.70 -7.42 -4.97
N GLU A 20 4.75 -7.81 -5.67
CA GLU A 20 5.18 -7.11 -6.89
C GLU A 20 4.12 -7.22 -7.99
N GLU A 21 3.57 -8.42 -8.18
CA GLU A 21 2.48 -8.66 -9.13
C GLU A 21 1.24 -7.81 -8.80
N HIS A 22 0.86 -7.75 -7.51
CA HIS A 22 -0.24 -6.90 -7.04
C HIS A 22 -0.01 -5.42 -7.37
N LEU A 23 1.16 -4.88 -7.00
CA LEU A 23 1.48 -3.47 -7.21
C LEU A 23 1.49 -3.11 -8.71
N LEU A 24 2.09 -3.95 -9.55
CA LEU A 24 2.09 -3.76 -11.01
C LEU A 24 0.68 -3.80 -11.59
N SER A 25 -0.14 -4.77 -11.18
CA SER A 25 -1.52 -4.94 -11.66
C SER A 25 -2.42 -3.76 -11.27
N VAL A 26 -2.28 -3.27 -10.03
CA VAL A 26 -2.99 -2.07 -9.56
C VAL A 26 -2.53 -0.83 -10.31
N ALA A 27 -1.22 -0.65 -10.50
CA ALA A 27 -0.67 0.47 -11.24
C ALA A 27 -1.16 0.53 -12.69
N ASP A 28 -1.17 -0.61 -13.39
CA ASP A 28 -1.68 -0.70 -14.76
C ASP A 28 -3.19 -0.41 -14.85
N SER A 29 -3.96 -0.91 -13.89
CA SER A 29 -5.41 -0.66 -13.83
C SER A 29 -5.70 0.81 -13.55
N ALA A 30 -4.99 1.41 -12.59
CA ALA A 30 -5.12 2.82 -12.24
C ALA A 30 -4.76 3.73 -13.42
N ALA A 31 -3.66 3.42 -14.14
CA ALA A 31 -3.27 4.15 -15.35
C ALA A 31 -4.38 4.11 -16.43
N LYS A 32 -4.96 2.93 -16.68
CA LYS A 32 -6.06 2.77 -17.65
C LYS A 32 -7.29 3.59 -17.28
N PHE A 33 -7.65 3.64 -16.00
CA PHE A 33 -8.77 4.48 -15.53
C PHE A 33 -8.48 5.97 -15.69
N ALA A 34 -7.24 6.38 -15.48
CA ALA A 34 -6.83 7.78 -15.56
C ALA A 34 -6.61 8.29 -17.00
N ALA A 35 -6.53 7.39 -17.98
CA ALA A 35 -6.30 7.73 -19.39
C ALA A 35 -7.34 8.70 -19.96
N LEU A 36 -8.59 8.63 -19.49
CA LEU A 36 -9.66 9.50 -19.94
C LEU A 36 -9.42 10.99 -19.69
N PHE A 37 -8.52 11.33 -18.75
CA PHE A 37 -8.17 12.70 -18.41
C PHE A 37 -6.66 12.98 -18.45
N GLY A 38 -5.87 12.11 -19.09
CA GLY A 38 -4.42 12.28 -19.24
C GLY A 38 -3.61 12.10 -17.93
N GLY A 39 -4.16 11.35 -16.97
CA GLY A 39 -3.56 11.14 -15.64
C GLY A 39 -2.81 9.82 -15.48
N GLU A 40 -2.47 9.12 -16.56
CA GLU A 40 -1.98 7.74 -16.54
C GLU A 40 -0.77 7.55 -15.64
N GLU A 41 0.27 8.37 -15.82
CA GLU A 41 1.53 8.23 -15.08
C GLU A 41 1.40 8.62 -13.60
N TRP A 42 0.49 9.55 -13.30
CA TRP A 42 0.15 9.90 -11.91
C TRP A 42 -0.52 8.72 -11.21
N ALA A 43 -1.54 8.15 -11.86
CA ALA A 43 -2.29 7.02 -11.31
C ALA A 43 -1.43 5.75 -11.23
N ARG A 44 -0.55 5.52 -12.21
CA ARG A 44 0.44 4.44 -12.20
C ARG A 44 1.33 4.55 -10.97
N LEU A 45 1.93 5.72 -10.73
CA LEU A 45 2.83 5.92 -9.60
C LEU A 45 2.10 5.77 -8.26
N ALA A 46 0.88 6.31 -8.15
CA ALA A 46 0.06 6.15 -6.95
C ALA A 46 -0.28 4.68 -6.70
N GLY A 47 -0.64 3.92 -7.74
CA GLY A 47 -0.89 2.49 -7.66
C GLY A 47 0.35 1.67 -7.27
N LEU A 48 1.53 2.02 -7.78
CA LEU A 48 2.78 1.37 -7.36
C LEU A 48 3.11 1.64 -5.89
N TRP A 49 2.79 2.83 -5.40
CA TRP A 49 3.21 3.26 -4.05
C TRP A 49 2.17 3.00 -2.97
N HIS A 50 0.92 2.68 -3.31
CA HIS A 50 -0.13 2.62 -2.28
C HIS A 50 0.18 1.59 -1.17
N ASP A 51 0.69 0.42 -1.54
CA ASP A 51 0.85 -0.73 -0.66
C ASP A 51 2.31 -1.08 -0.32
N ILE A 52 3.28 -0.18 -0.55
CA ILE A 52 4.70 -0.54 -0.32
C ILE A 52 4.98 -0.96 1.12
N GLY A 53 4.18 -0.50 2.08
CA GLY A 53 4.29 -0.88 3.48
C GLY A 53 4.11 -2.38 3.73
N LYS A 54 3.52 -3.10 2.78
CA LYS A 54 3.41 -4.56 2.83
C LYS A 54 4.75 -5.29 2.71
N TYR A 55 5.82 -4.63 2.26
CA TYR A 55 7.18 -5.16 2.31
C TYR A 55 7.76 -5.23 3.75
N SER A 56 7.09 -4.65 4.74
CA SER A 56 7.51 -4.73 6.14
C SER A 56 7.45 -6.16 6.69
N ASN A 57 8.39 -6.50 7.57
CA ASN A 57 8.41 -7.81 8.23
C ASN A 57 7.15 -8.01 9.08
N GLU A 58 6.66 -6.94 9.71
CA GLU A 58 5.46 -6.93 10.54
C GLU A 58 4.21 -7.30 9.72
N PHE A 59 4.06 -6.74 8.51
CA PHE A 59 2.93 -7.09 7.63
C PHE A 59 3.02 -8.54 7.14
N GLN A 60 4.20 -8.98 6.72
CA GLN A 60 4.38 -10.36 6.27
C GLN A 60 4.11 -11.35 7.41
N HIS A 61 4.63 -11.09 8.62
CA HIS A 61 4.37 -11.93 9.80
C HIS A 61 2.88 -12.04 10.11
N MET A 62 2.15 -10.91 10.08
CA MET A 62 0.70 -10.91 10.26
C MET A 62 -0.01 -11.81 9.24
N LEU A 63 0.40 -11.84 7.96
CA LEU A 63 -0.19 -12.75 6.97
C LEU A 63 0.05 -14.23 7.32
N TYR A 64 1.26 -14.57 7.77
CA TYR A 64 1.60 -15.92 8.22
C TYR A 64 0.82 -16.34 9.47
N GLU A 65 0.79 -15.51 10.51
CA GLU A 65 0.03 -15.77 11.72
C GLU A 65 -1.47 -15.92 11.46
N ALA A 66 -2.05 -15.05 10.62
CA ALA A 66 -3.47 -15.12 10.27
C ALA A 66 -3.85 -16.44 9.55
N ASN A 67 -2.86 -17.15 9.00
CA ASN A 67 -3.02 -18.45 8.36
C ASN A 67 -2.54 -19.62 9.24
N GLY A 68 -2.18 -19.36 10.49
CA GLY A 68 -1.65 -20.38 11.41
C GLY A 68 -0.28 -20.92 11.01
N ILE A 69 0.49 -20.16 10.23
CA ILE A 69 1.83 -20.54 9.75
C ILE A 69 2.87 -19.86 10.62
N GLU A 70 3.76 -20.63 11.25
CA GLU A 70 4.89 -20.09 11.99
C GLU A 70 5.91 -19.48 11.01
N SER A 71 6.32 -18.23 11.26
CA SER A 71 7.35 -17.55 10.47
C SER A 71 8.47 -17.07 11.38
N HIS A 72 9.73 -17.19 10.95
CA HIS A 72 10.90 -16.78 11.74
C HIS A 72 11.16 -15.25 11.69
N LEU A 73 10.12 -14.43 11.50
CA LEU A 73 10.25 -12.97 11.46
C LEU A 73 10.14 -12.43 12.90
N GLU A 74 11.25 -12.01 13.49
CA GLU A 74 11.28 -11.41 14.84
C GLU A 74 10.51 -10.08 14.86
N THR A 75 9.24 -10.05 15.32
CA THR A 75 8.45 -8.80 15.49
C THR A 75 7.49 -8.89 16.69
N LYS A 76 7.07 -7.73 17.25
CA LYS A 76 6.15 -7.62 18.41
C LYS A 76 4.71 -7.29 17.97
N PRO A 77 3.67 -7.57 18.78
CA PRO A 77 2.27 -7.50 18.34
C PRO A 77 1.73 -6.08 18.14
N GLY A 78 1.00 -5.88 17.03
CA GLY A 78 0.22 -4.69 16.66
C GLY A 78 -0.25 -4.82 15.20
N ARG A 79 -1.37 -4.19 14.79
CA ARG A 79 -1.81 -4.24 13.38
C ARG A 79 -0.88 -3.35 12.54
N PRO A 80 -0.16 -3.88 11.53
CA PRO A 80 0.80 -3.11 10.76
C PRO A 80 0.09 -2.06 9.89
N ILE A 81 0.48 -0.80 10.07
CA ILE A 81 0.00 0.34 9.29
C ILE A 81 0.78 0.40 7.97
N HIS A 82 0.41 -0.45 7.03
CA HIS A 82 1.05 -0.52 5.71
C HIS A 82 0.62 0.62 4.78
N SER A 83 -0.59 1.14 4.97
CA SER A 83 -1.21 2.12 4.06
C SER A 83 -0.60 3.51 4.09
N GLN A 84 0.16 3.84 5.13
CA GLN A 84 0.79 5.15 5.26
C GLN A 84 2.19 5.18 4.66
N THR A 85 2.84 4.04 4.45
CA THR A 85 4.25 3.98 4.03
C THR A 85 4.48 4.64 2.68
N GLY A 86 3.57 4.44 1.72
CA GLY A 86 3.66 5.07 0.40
C GLY A 86 3.54 6.60 0.43
N GLY A 87 2.70 7.12 1.33
CA GLY A 87 2.57 8.57 1.52
C GLY A 87 3.83 9.19 2.12
N HIS A 88 4.44 8.53 3.10
CA HIS A 88 5.73 8.94 3.65
C HIS A 88 6.85 8.87 2.59
N LEU A 89 6.85 7.85 1.72
CA LEU A 89 7.79 7.78 0.60
C LEU A 89 7.64 8.99 -0.33
N ALA A 90 6.41 9.41 -0.62
CA ALA A 90 6.16 10.60 -1.44
C ALA A 90 6.75 11.87 -0.83
N GLN A 91 6.61 12.05 0.49
CA GLN A 91 7.23 13.17 1.22
C GLN A 91 8.76 13.16 1.16
N GLN A 92 9.39 11.99 1.04
CA GLN A 92 10.84 11.86 0.96
C GLN A 92 11.39 12.01 -0.46
N LYS A 93 10.62 11.61 -1.48
CA LYS A 93 11.10 11.47 -2.87
C LYS A 93 10.63 12.59 -3.80
N LEU A 94 9.55 13.28 -3.46
CA LEU A 94 8.95 14.29 -4.29
C LEU A 94 9.07 15.67 -3.62
N ALA A 95 8.95 16.73 -4.41
CA ALA A 95 9.03 18.11 -3.96
C ALA A 95 8.05 18.98 -4.76
N ASN A 96 8.00 20.27 -4.43
CA ASN A 96 7.17 21.27 -5.14
C ASN A 96 5.67 20.97 -5.11
N GLY A 97 5.17 20.35 -4.04
CA GLY A 97 3.75 20.07 -3.83
C GLY A 97 3.28 18.73 -4.40
N LEU A 98 4.11 18.04 -5.19
CA LEU A 98 3.79 16.70 -5.70
C LEU A 98 3.76 15.67 -4.56
N ASP A 99 4.65 15.83 -3.58
CA ASP A 99 4.67 15.08 -2.34
C ASP A 99 3.31 15.12 -1.63
N ARG A 100 2.71 16.32 -1.53
CA ARG A 100 1.42 16.51 -0.88
C ARG A 100 0.29 15.81 -1.65
N VAL A 101 0.27 15.92 -2.98
CA VAL A 101 -0.73 15.25 -3.83
C VAL A 101 -0.66 13.73 -3.65
N PHE A 102 0.52 13.13 -3.79
CA PHE A 102 0.68 11.68 -3.65
C PHE A 102 0.47 11.20 -2.21
N CYS A 103 0.93 11.96 -1.21
CA CYS A 103 0.69 11.65 0.20
C CYS A 103 -0.81 11.57 0.49
N TRP A 104 -1.60 12.52 -0.01
CA TRP A 104 -3.04 12.56 0.20
C TRP A 104 -3.77 11.42 -0.50
N LEU A 105 -3.45 11.17 -1.77
CA LEU A 105 -4.04 10.09 -2.56
C LEU A 105 -3.73 8.72 -1.96
N ILE A 106 -2.48 8.52 -1.54
CA ILE A 106 -2.03 7.25 -1.00
C ILE A 106 -2.57 7.04 0.42
N MET A 107 -2.41 7.97 1.36
CA MET A 107 -2.83 7.72 2.75
C MET A 107 -4.35 7.49 2.88
N GLY A 108 -5.15 8.00 1.95
CA GLY A 108 -6.60 7.80 1.93
C GLY A 108 -7.10 6.44 1.40
N HIS A 109 -6.25 5.53 0.91
CA HIS A 109 -6.75 4.34 0.20
C HIS A 109 -7.49 3.31 1.07
N HIS A 110 -7.40 3.41 2.41
CA HIS A 110 -8.22 2.61 3.33
C HIS A 110 -9.27 3.42 4.11
N ALA A 111 -9.02 4.71 4.33
CA ALA A 111 -9.86 5.57 5.16
C ALA A 111 -10.80 6.47 4.35
N GLY A 112 -10.61 6.55 3.02
CA GLY A 112 -11.18 7.59 2.18
C GLY A 112 -10.29 8.84 2.11
N LEU A 113 -10.57 9.71 1.14
CA LEU A 113 -9.87 11.00 1.03
C LEU A 113 -10.42 11.95 2.11
N ALA A 114 -9.56 12.34 3.05
CA ALA A 114 -9.91 13.35 4.03
C ALA A 114 -10.06 14.73 3.38
N ASP A 115 -10.86 15.61 3.98
CA ASP A 115 -10.89 17.02 3.60
C ASP A 115 -9.55 17.67 3.99
N TYR A 116 -8.95 18.42 3.04
CA TYR A 116 -7.66 19.09 3.29
C TYR A 116 -7.76 20.20 4.35
N SER A 117 -8.94 20.81 4.48
CA SER A 117 -9.26 21.76 5.52
C SER A 117 -10.54 21.34 6.23
N THR A 118 -10.42 20.90 7.47
CA THR A 118 -11.54 20.79 8.40
C THR A 118 -11.32 21.82 9.50
N GLU A 119 -12.35 22.55 9.93
CA GLU A 119 -12.28 23.35 11.17
C GLU A 119 -11.99 22.48 12.41
N VAL A 120 -12.14 21.16 12.28
CA VAL A 120 -11.83 20.16 13.31
C VAL A 120 -11.05 19.01 12.68
N THR A 121 -9.73 19.01 12.82
CA THR A 121 -8.85 17.93 12.36
C THR A 121 -9.10 16.66 13.16
N GLY A 122 -9.68 15.64 12.53
CA GLY A 122 -9.76 14.28 13.06
C GLY A 122 -8.87 13.36 12.23
N ALA A 123 -7.64 13.16 12.68
CA ALA A 123 -6.80 12.02 12.35
C ALA A 123 -6.71 11.12 13.58
#